data_AF-A0A378WR80-F1
#
_entry.id   AF-A0A378WR80-F1
#
_cell.length_a   1.000
_cell.length_b   1.000
_cell.length_c   1.000
_cell.angle_alpha   90.00
_cell.angle_beta   90.00
_cell.angle_gamma   90.00
#
_symmetry.space_group_name_H-M   'P 1'
#
loop_
_entity.id
_entity.type
_entity.pdbx_description
1 polymer ?
#
loop_
_entity_poly.entity_id
_entity_poly.type
_entity_poly.pdbx_seq_one_letter_code
_entity_poly.pdbx_strand_id
1 'polypeptide(L)'
;MNTAPIVSSLLAAGAITAVLTVTAPATFAAPDTGSSGSAGSSCGPRSGADNLFLSNYAEDDDTCSGQDSAIQLAQAECHWLDAYGNSAHNQIVLAEKSRGAVKYPYIFLDAAIQAYCPQYEL
;
A
#
# COMPACT_ATOMS: atom_id res chain seq x y z
N MET A 1 23.25 -4.59 55.49
CA MET A 1 24.56 -4.73 54.83
C MET A 1 24.28 -5.32 53.45
N ASN A 2 23.88 -4.50 52.47
CA ASN A 2 24.74 -3.68 51.57
C ASN A 2 25.49 -4.61 50.60
N THR A 3 25.36 -4.54 49.27
CA THR A 3 25.30 -3.34 48.40
C THR A 3 24.99 -3.78 46.97
N ALA A 4 24.16 -2.99 46.25
CA ALA A 4 24.07 -3.02 44.79
C ALA A 4 25.23 -2.23 44.17
N PRO A 5 25.67 -2.60 42.96
CA PRO A 5 26.20 -1.62 42.02
C PRO A 5 25.25 -1.43 40.84
N ILE A 6 24.87 -0.17 40.64
CA ILE A 6 24.18 0.37 39.47
C ILE A 6 25.27 0.63 38.44
N VAL A 7 25.17 0.04 37.25
CA VAL A 7 26.09 0.36 36.14
C VAL A 7 25.29 1.02 35.03
N SER A 8 25.26 2.35 35.08
CA SER A 8 24.95 3.21 33.93
C SER A 8 26.05 3.03 32.89
N SER A 9 25.71 2.77 31.64
CA SER A 9 26.65 2.85 30.51
C SER A 9 25.94 3.29 29.24
N LEU A 10 25.98 4.61 29.06
CA LEU A 10 26.37 5.34 27.86
C LEU A 10 25.66 5.00 26.53
N LEU A 11 24.77 5.92 26.18
CA LEU A 11 24.23 6.24 24.87
C LEU A 11 25.35 6.35 23.81
N ALA A 12 25.53 5.32 22.99
CA ALA A 12 26.34 5.42 21.78
C ALA A 12 25.45 5.86 20.62
N ALA A 13 25.40 7.17 20.39
CA ALA A 13 24.82 7.75 19.18
C ALA A 13 25.72 7.44 17.97
N GLY A 14 25.48 6.30 17.32
CA GLY A 14 26.05 5.99 16.02
C GLY A 14 25.27 6.74 14.93
N ALA A 15 25.78 7.90 14.52
CA ALA A 15 25.27 8.60 13.34
C ALA A 15 25.73 7.84 12.09
N ILE A 16 24.84 7.04 11.50
CA ILE A 16 25.05 6.44 10.19
C ILE A 16 24.55 7.45 9.16
N THR A 17 25.46 8.22 8.56
CA THR A 17 25.17 9.02 7.36
C THR A 17 25.05 8.08 6.16
N ALA A 18 23.86 7.53 5.95
CA ALA A 18 23.51 6.89 4.70
C ALA A 18 23.42 7.97 3.60
N VAL A 19 24.38 7.96 2.68
CA VAL A 19 24.35 8.79 1.48
C VAL A 19 23.21 8.27 0.59
N LEU A 20 22.10 9.00 0.58
CA LEU A 20 20.97 8.79 -0.31
C LEU A 20 21.37 9.19 -1.74
N THR A 21 21.94 8.27 -2.51
CA THR A 21 21.89 8.38 -3.97
C THR A 21 20.50 7.91 -4.42
N VAL A 22 19.53 8.83 -4.39
CA VAL A 22 18.27 8.67 -5.11
C VAL A 22 18.55 8.83 -6.59
N THR A 23 18.79 7.72 -7.28
CA THR A 23 18.56 7.66 -8.73
C THR A 23 17.08 7.36 -8.92
N ALA A 24 16.29 8.40 -9.15
CA ALA A 24 14.91 8.24 -9.59
C ALA A 24 14.91 7.63 -11.01
N PRO A 25 14.24 6.50 -11.27
CA PRO A 25 13.83 6.19 -12.62
C PRO A 25 12.64 7.10 -12.94
N ALA A 26 12.92 8.24 -13.60
CA ALA A 26 11.89 9.00 -14.29
C ALA A 26 11.64 8.32 -15.64
N THR A 27 10.80 7.28 -15.63
CA THR A 27 10.17 6.75 -16.85
C THR A 27 8.67 6.76 -16.65
N PHE A 28 8.05 7.90 -16.94
CA PHE A 28 6.64 7.94 -17.30
C PHE A 28 6.52 7.28 -18.68
N ALA A 29 6.31 5.96 -18.71
CA ALA A 29 5.77 5.32 -19.89
C ALA A 29 4.29 5.71 -19.96
N ALA A 30 3.94 6.57 -20.92
CA ALA A 30 2.55 6.77 -21.29
C ALA A 30 1.99 5.44 -21.81
N PRO A 31 0.80 5.00 -21.39
CA PRO A 31 0.24 3.77 -21.91
C PRO A 31 -0.07 3.95 -23.41
N ASP A 32 0.36 2.97 -24.21
CA ASP A 32 0.05 2.87 -25.63
C ASP A 32 -1.47 2.94 -25.82
N THR A 33 -1.97 4.00 -26.45
CA THR A 33 -3.35 4.10 -26.90
C THR A 33 -3.51 3.22 -28.14
N GLY A 34 -3.71 1.91 -27.94
CA GLY A 34 -3.96 1.01 -29.07
C GLY A 34 -4.14 -0.46 -28.71
N SER A 35 -5.39 -0.90 -28.58
CA SER A 35 -6.00 -2.13 -29.16
C SER A 35 -7.33 -2.39 -28.44
N SER A 36 -8.48 -2.14 -29.05
CA SER A 36 -9.21 -2.99 -30.02
C SER A 36 -9.66 -4.35 -29.44
N GLY A 37 -10.97 -4.46 -29.15
CA GLY A 37 -11.70 -5.72 -28.99
C GLY A 37 -11.57 -6.34 -27.59
N SER A 38 -12.54 -7.04 -27.03
CA SER A 38 -13.85 -7.48 -27.50
C SER A 38 -14.63 -7.95 -26.28
N ALA A 39 -15.95 -7.96 -26.43
CA ALA A 39 -16.95 -8.67 -25.65
C ALA A 39 -16.44 -9.83 -24.76
N GLY A 40 -16.85 -9.78 -23.47
CA GLY A 40 -17.01 -10.94 -22.61
C GLY A 40 -15.73 -11.73 -22.34
N SER A 41 -14.95 -11.29 -21.36
CA SER A 41 -13.92 -12.13 -20.75
C SER A 41 -13.81 -11.69 -19.31
N SER A 42 -14.23 -12.55 -18.38
CA SER A 42 -13.96 -12.35 -16.96
C SER A 42 -12.49 -11.95 -16.82
N CYS A 43 -12.20 -10.88 -16.08
CA CYS A 43 -10.83 -10.60 -15.69
C CYS A 43 -10.22 -11.90 -15.15
N GLY A 44 -8.91 -12.11 -15.41
CA GLY A 44 -8.23 -13.36 -15.10
C GLY A 44 -8.48 -13.86 -13.67
N PRO A 45 -8.04 -15.08 -13.33
CA PRO A 45 -8.40 -15.71 -12.05
C PRO A 45 -8.19 -14.75 -10.86
N ARG A 46 -9.29 -14.50 -10.13
CA ARG A 46 -9.33 -13.62 -8.95
C ARG A 46 -9.28 -14.43 -7.68
N SER A 47 -8.49 -13.98 -6.71
CA SER A 47 -8.51 -14.53 -5.36
C SER A 47 -9.79 -14.13 -4.61
N GLY A 48 -10.10 -14.79 -3.49
CA GLY A 48 -11.21 -14.37 -2.62
C GLY A 48 -11.03 -12.95 -2.09
N ALA A 49 -9.80 -12.58 -1.73
CA ALA A 49 -9.44 -11.24 -1.29
C ALA A 49 -9.58 -10.20 -2.42
N ASP A 50 -9.21 -10.56 -3.65
CA ASP A 50 -9.34 -9.65 -4.80
C ASP A 50 -10.82 -9.32 -5.05
N ASN A 51 -11.69 -10.33 -4.99
CA ASN A 51 -13.12 -10.13 -5.15
C ASN A 51 -13.72 -9.30 -4.01
N LEU A 52 -13.27 -9.51 -2.77
CA LEU A 52 -13.70 -8.71 -1.63
C LEU A 52 -13.26 -7.25 -1.76
N PHE A 53 -12.00 -7.01 -2.10
CA PHE A 53 -11.46 -5.68 -2.36
C PHE A 53 -12.25 -4.97 -3.46
N LEU A 54 -12.44 -5.62 -4.62
CA LEU A 54 -13.17 -5.05 -5.75
C LEU A 54 -14.64 -4.79 -5.41
N SER A 55 -15.27 -5.64 -4.60
CA SER A 55 -16.64 -5.44 -4.12
C SER A 55 -16.77 -4.24 -3.17
N ASN A 56 -15.77 -3.99 -2.34
CA ASN A 56 -15.82 -2.92 -1.32
C ASN A 56 -15.34 -1.57 -1.86
N TYR A 57 -14.35 -1.57 -2.73
CA TYR A 57 -13.80 -0.35 -3.34
C TYR A 57 -14.60 0.11 -4.57
N ALA A 58 -15.15 -0.84 -5.34
CA ALA A 58 -15.94 -0.67 -6.57
C ALA A 58 -15.97 0.75 -7.15
N GLU A 59 -14.90 1.15 -7.82
CA GLU A 59 -14.88 2.35 -8.67
C GLU A 59 -15.21 2.00 -10.13
N ASP A 60 -15.78 2.97 -10.86
CA ASP A 60 -16.23 2.95 -12.27
C ASP A 60 -15.15 2.54 -13.32
N ASP A 61 -13.94 2.20 -12.91
CA ASP A 61 -12.89 1.74 -13.82
C ASP A 61 -13.10 0.24 -14.13
N ASP A 62 -14.17 -0.01 -14.89
CA ASP A 62 -14.70 -1.33 -15.28
C ASP A 62 -13.72 -2.16 -16.14
N THR A 63 -12.51 -1.66 -16.38
CA THR A 63 -11.49 -2.37 -17.16
C THR A 63 -10.70 -3.33 -16.27
N CYS A 64 -10.40 -4.52 -16.79
CA CYS A 64 -9.56 -5.46 -16.05
C CYS A 64 -8.16 -4.89 -15.71
N SER A 65 -7.62 -4.01 -16.57
CA SER A 65 -6.35 -3.33 -16.29
C SER A 65 -6.45 -2.34 -15.13
N GLY A 66 -7.56 -1.61 -15.01
CA GLY A 66 -7.84 -0.73 -13.87
C GLY A 66 -7.95 -1.53 -12.57
N GLN A 67 -8.71 -2.64 -12.60
CA GLN A 67 -8.82 -3.56 -11.48
C GLN A 67 -7.49 -4.16 -11.04
N ASP A 68 -6.66 -4.61 -11.99
CA ASP A 68 -5.34 -5.21 -11.69
C ASP A 68 -4.39 -4.19 -11.05
N SER A 69 -4.44 -2.94 -11.52
CA SER A 69 -3.65 -1.84 -10.97
C SER A 69 -4.12 -1.49 -9.55
N ALA A 70 -5.44 -1.43 -9.33
CA ALA A 70 -6.02 -1.20 -8.02
C ALA A 70 -5.65 -2.31 -7.02
N ILE A 71 -5.72 -3.57 -7.45
CA ILE A 71 -5.31 -4.73 -6.64
C ILE A 71 -3.84 -4.65 -6.27
N GLN A 72 -2.94 -4.36 -7.23
CA GLN A 72 -1.51 -4.23 -6.94
C GLN A 72 -1.23 -3.10 -5.94
N LEU A 73 -1.88 -1.94 -6.11
CA LEU A 73 -1.73 -0.83 -5.18
C LEU A 73 -2.22 -1.22 -3.78
N ALA A 74 -3.39 -1.85 -3.65
CA ALA A 74 -3.97 -2.26 -2.38
C ALA A 74 -3.07 -3.25 -1.61
N GLN A 75 -2.49 -4.23 -2.31
CA GLN A 75 -1.51 -5.16 -1.73
C GLN A 75 -0.23 -4.44 -1.28
N ALA A 76 0.24 -3.45 -2.05
CA ALA A 76 1.42 -2.67 -1.69
C ALA A 76 1.18 -1.78 -0.46
N GLU A 77 0.01 -1.15 -0.34
CA GLU A 77 -0.36 -0.36 0.83
C GLU A 77 -0.45 -1.25 2.08
N CYS A 78 -1.02 -2.45 1.94
CA CYS A 78 -1.05 -3.46 3.00
C CYS A 78 0.35 -3.86 3.48
N HIS A 79 1.24 -4.20 2.54
CA HIS A 79 2.63 -4.55 2.86
C HIS A 79 3.37 -3.38 3.53
N TRP A 80 3.06 -2.14 3.14
CA TRP A 80 3.63 -0.97 3.81
C TRP A 80 3.12 -0.85 5.26
N LEU A 81 1.84 -1.08 5.52
CA LEU A 81 1.29 -1.08 6.89
C LEU A 81 1.88 -2.20 7.75
N ASP A 82 2.15 -3.37 7.18
CA ASP A 82 2.84 -4.46 7.88
C ASP A 82 4.26 -4.06 8.30
N ALA A 83 5.01 -3.40 7.41
CA ALA A 83 6.39 -2.98 7.66
C ALA A 83 6.51 -1.79 8.62
N TYR A 84 5.59 -0.82 8.57
CA TYR A 84 5.68 0.45 9.28
C TYR A 84 4.65 0.61 10.41
N GLY A 85 3.76 -0.36 10.58
CA GLY A 85 2.72 -0.41 11.61
C GLY A 85 1.39 0.22 11.18
N ASN A 86 0.29 -0.42 11.58
CA ASN A 86 -1.07 0.02 11.29
C ASN A 86 -1.60 1.03 12.33
N SER A 87 -1.08 2.25 12.31
CA SER A 87 -1.63 3.35 13.12
C SER A 87 -2.54 4.24 12.27
N ALA A 88 -3.51 4.92 12.91
CA ALA A 88 -4.36 5.90 12.22
C ALA A 88 -3.55 6.98 11.49
N HIS A 89 -2.40 7.39 12.06
CA HIS A 89 -1.48 8.33 11.40
C HIS A 89 -0.92 7.76 10.10
N ASN A 90 -0.45 6.51 10.13
CA ASN A 90 0.11 5.82 8.98
C ASN A 90 -0.93 5.57 7.89
N GLN A 91 -2.17 5.25 8.28
CA GLN A 91 -3.29 5.14 7.35
C GLN A 91 -3.58 6.49 6.65
N ILE A 92 -3.64 7.59 7.41
CA ILE A 92 -3.81 8.94 6.83
C ILE A 92 -2.67 9.27 5.86
N VAL A 93 -1.42 8.98 6.22
CA VAL A 93 -0.27 9.24 5.34
C VAL A 93 -0.36 8.47 4.03
N LEU A 94 -0.78 7.21 4.06
CA LEU A 94 -0.99 6.40 2.87
C LEU A 94 -2.12 6.97 2.01
N ALA A 95 -3.28 7.21 2.60
CA ALA A 95 -4.43 7.77 1.90
C ALA A 95 -4.11 9.12 1.25
N GLU A 96 -3.40 10.02 1.94
CA GLU A 96 -3.00 11.31 1.37
C GLU A 96 -1.99 11.16 0.22
N LYS A 97 -1.09 10.16 0.29
CA LYS A 97 -0.13 9.87 -0.79
C LYS A 97 -0.81 9.29 -2.02
N SER A 98 -1.86 8.50 -1.87
CA SER A 98 -2.57 7.86 -2.98
C SER A 98 -3.61 8.77 -3.66
N ARG A 99 -3.84 10.01 -3.17
CA ARG A 99 -4.75 11.00 -3.77
C ARG A 99 -4.53 11.34 -5.25
N GLY A 100 -3.32 11.14 -5.77
CA GLY A 100 -3.04 11.32 -7.19
C GLY A 100 -3.36 10.10 -8.06
N ALA A 101 -3.59 8.94 -7.44
CA ALA A 101 -3.77 7.65 -8.11
C ALA A 101 -5.21 7.09 -7.95
N VAL A 102 -5.90 7.42 -6.86
CA VAL A 102 -7.24 6.92 -6.55
C VAL A 102 -8.20 8.07 -6.24
N LYS A 103 -9.46 7.95 -6.65
CA LYS A 103 -10.46 9.01 -6.50
C LYS A 103 -10.98 9.08 -5.05
N TYR A 104 -11.15 7.93 -4.38
CA TYR A 104 -11.52 7.87 -2.97
C TYR A 104 -10.47 7.16 -2.09
N PRO A 105 -9.35 7.81 -1.75
CA PRO A 105 -8.21 7.15 -1.09
C PRO A 105 -8.51 6.53 0.27
N TYR A 106 -9.38 7.14 1.06
CA TYR A 106 -9.75 6.58 2.36
C TYR A 106 -10.66 5.35 2.22
N ILE A 107 -11.54 5.32 1.20
CA ILE A 107 -12.39 4.15 0.91
C ILE A 107 -11.52 3.03 0.30
N PHE A 108 -10.58 3.38 -0.58
CA PHE A 108 -9.59 2.47 -1.14
C PHE A 108 -8.79 1.77 -0.05
N LEU A 109 -8.19 2.56 0.85
CA LEU A 109 -7.33 2.04 1.89
C LEU A 109 -8.09 1.15 2.88
N ASP A 110 -9.32 1.53 3.24
CA ASP A 110 -10.20 0.71 4.09
C ASP A 110 -10.53 -0.64 3.43
N ALA A 111 -10.93 -0.63 2.16
CA ALA A 111 -11.16 -1.85 1.39
C ALA A 111 -9.89 -2.71 1.26
N ALA A 112 -8.72 -2.09 1.08
CA ALA A 112 -7.43 -2.77 1.00
C ALA A 112 -7.07 -3.46 2.33
N ILE A 113 -7.25 -2.78 3.47
CA ILE A 113 -7.01 -3.34 4.79
C ILE A 113 -7.93 -4.53 5.05
N GLN A 114 -9.24 -4.39 4.80
CA GLN A 114 -10.20 -5.48 5.00
C GLN A 114 -9.89 -6.71 4.15
N ALA A 115 -9.45 -6.52 2.91
CA ALA A 115 -9.19 -7.62 1.98
C ALA A 115 -7.83 -8.29 2.20
N TYR A 116 -6.76 -7.52 2.40
CA TYR A 116 -5.38 -8.03 2.37
C TYR A 116 -4.69 -8.02 3.73
N CYS A 117 -5.16 -7.22 4.70
CA CYS A 117 -4.63 -7.19 6.06
C CYS A 117 -5.75 -7.22 7.12
N PRO A 118 -6.59 -8.27 7.17
CA PRO A 118 -7.70 -8.32 8.12
C PRO A 118 -7.25 -8.28 9.59
N GLN A 119 -5.98 -8.60 9.88
CA GLN A 119 -5.38 -8.42 11.22
C GLN A 119 -5.34 -6.95 11.70
N TYR A 120 -5.65 -6.00 10.83
CA TYR A 120 -5.56 -4.57 11.04
C TYR A 120 -6.91 -3.84 11.01
N GLU A 121 -8.02 -4.59 10.94
CA GLU A 121 -9.35 -4.02 11.22
C GLU A 121 -9.39 -3.45 12.64
N LEU A 122 -9.89 -2.21 12.75
CA LEU A 122 -10.01 -1.44 14.00
C LEU A 122 -11.26 -1.83 14.79
#